data_AF-A0A1F6N359-F1
#
_entry.id   AF-A0A1F6N359-F1
#
_cell.length_a   1.000
_cell.length_b   1.000
_cell.length_c   1.000
_cell.angle_alpha   90.00
_cell.angle_beta   90.00
_cell.angle_gamma   90.00
#
_symmetry.space_group_name_H-M   'P 1'
#
loop_
_entity.id
_entity.type
_entity.pdbx_description
1 polymer ?
#
loop_
_entity_poly.entity_id
_entity_poly.type
_entity_poly.pdbx_seq_one_letter_code
_entity_poly.pdbx_strand_id
1 'polypeptide(L)'
;MSNKVGFLQKVHFDFVADFLKDKIRVLLEVNTNGTTDHLIDVSKHSFYLQRWIEDMTFFGWPEVSQTLKKEFLKNFGTEEILHEIFIKNFLRALPLLSGRQILGENTYTVLNQNVYYRSCIGEWYEISPEEVFLLLPELSKPVNNFLKENLDSTYTMTVYDNLFTDWQKKDWDFRLKEDLLVFKEGVNTPDEYFALSNTQIKNILKTPPSFRAIQSSHKQDIHYLERLVKVSFKIIQFVNKLRDKSVYPLYILRDGMMFAETQKIFDLLQHETTYSGQVMIGRKLLSISGQDEVYWHLVVEALYTALYTVHTDFDLFYREYTKQMRDLENTNQGLHELFMRLIPYLESHIDEALRYGLKIVIVDTGLQGSVNMLVKYLIDSYILPKTKIRNECDIFMCVVGEWFKEVYAGKFADNYYPMMRDIEIFYRSEHIYQYKSGSFMNGKLEVEMGKKEDQSRANFELIVLAVTSILMHEKGFIGNDSH
;
A
#
# COMPACT_ATOMS: atom_id res chain seq x y z
N MET A 1 -5.02 -27.60 20.67
CA MET A 1 -4.98 -26.50 19.69
C MET A 1 -3.83 -26.61 18.69
N SER A 2 -2.66 -27.18 19.03
CA SER A 2 -1.49 -27.24 18.12
C SER A 2 -1.70 -28.01 16.80
N ASN A 3 -2.48 -29.10 16.78
CA ASN A 3 -2.68 -29.89 15.55
C ASN A 3 -3.61 -29.25 14.51
N LYS A 4 -4.53 -28.37 14.91
CA LYS A 4 -5.39 -27.63 13.95
C LYS A 4 -4.62 -26.48 13.31
N VAL A 5 -3.82 -25.77 14.10
CA VAL A 5 -2.95 -24.67 13.64
C VAL A 5 -1.97 -25.15 12.56
N GLY A 6 -1.37 -26.33 12.70
CA GLY A 6 -0.50 -26.91 11.67
C GLY A 6 -1.21 -27.37 10.39
N PHE A 7 -2.47 -27.81 10.47
CA PHE A 7 -3.27 -28.16 9.29
C PHE A 7 -3.67 -26.90 8.49
N LEU A 8 -4.03 -25.83 9.19
CA LEU A 8 -4.47 -24.56 8.60
C LEU A 8 -3.33 -23.82 7.91
N GLN A 9 -2.14 -23.83 8.50
CA GLN A 9 -0.91 -23.31 7.86
C GLN A 9 -0.56 -24.03 6.56
N LYS A 10 -0.81 -25.34 6.51
CA LYS A 10 -0.54 -26.16 5.34
C LYS A 10 -1.51 -25.86 4.20
N VAL A 11 -2.80 -25.70 4.48
CA VAL A 11 -3.81 -25.32 3.46
C VAL A 11 -3.52 -23.91 2.91
N HIS A 12 -3.13 -22.96 3.77
CA HIS A 12 -2.70 -21.62 3.34
C HIS A 12 -1.49 -21.68 2.40
N PHE A 13 -0.51 -22.52 2.73
CA PHE A 13 0.67 -22.70 1.90
C PHE A 13 0.34 -23.38 0.57
N ASP A 14 -0.41 -24.49 0.58
CA ASP A 14 -0.67 -25.30 -0.61
C ASP A 14 -1.42 -24.50 -1.69
N PHE A 15 -2.45 -23.71 -1.31
CA PHE A 15 -3.18 -22.86 -2.25
C PHE A 15 -2.30 -21.79 -2.90
N VAL A 16 -1.52 -21.08 -2.08
CA VAL A 16 -0.58 -20.05 -2.55
C VAL A 16 0.52 -20.66 -3.41
N ALA A 17 1.06 -21.81 -3.00
CA ALA A 17 2.11 -22.52 -3.71
C ALA A 17 1.64 -22.98 -5.08
N ASP A 18 0.41 -23.49 -5.21
CA ASP A 18 -0.12 -23.95 -6.50
C ASP A 18 -0.35 -22.79 -7.48
N PHE A 19 -0.82 -21.63 -7.00
CA PHE A 19 -0.87 -20.40 -7.82
C PHE A 19 0.53 -19.97 -8.29
N LEU A 20 1.51 -19.93 -7.37
CA LEU A 20 2.89 -19.59 -7.72
C LEU A 20 3.49 -20.62 -8.68
N LYS A 21 3.13 -21.90 -8.55
CA LYS A 21 3.59 -22.98 -9.43
C LYS A 21 3.16 -22.75 -10.85
N ASP A 22 1.88 -22.44 -11.04
CA ASP A 22 1.35 -22.17 -12.37
C ASP A 22 1.99 -20.92 -12.98
N LYS A 23 2.17 -19.84 -12.20
CA LYS A 23 2.84 -18.61 -12.69
C LYS A 23 4.30 -18.84 -13.05
N ILE A 24 5.08 -19.51 -12.20
CA ILE A 24 6.50 -19.79 -12.46
C ILE A 24 6.64 -20.77 -13.63
N ARG A 25 5.80 -21.80 -13.71
CA ARG A 25 5.79 -22.73 -14.84
C ARG A 25 5.55 -21.99 -16.15
N VAL A 26 4.55 -21.12 -16.21
CA VAL A 26 4.28 -20.28 -17.39
C VAL A 26 5.49 -19.41 -17.73
N LEU A 27 6.14 -18.76 -16.75
CA LEU A 27 7.35 -17.96 -16.99
C LEU A 27 8.53 -18.80 -17.53
N LEU A 28 8.70 -20.03 -17.03
CA LEU A 28 9.77 -20.94 -17.44
C LEU A 28 9.55 -21.55 -18.83
N GLU A 29 8.31 -21.97 -19.14
CA GLU A 29 7.95 -22.55 -20.44
C GLU A 29 8.20 -21.57 -21.59
N VAL A 30 7.92 -20.27 -21.35
CA VAL A 30 7.99 -19.24 -22.40
C VAL A 30 9.39 -18.63 -22.56
N ASN A 31 10.31 -18.85 -21.61
CA ASN A 31 11.72 -18.40 -21.66
C ASN A 31 12.50 -18.94 -22.89
N THR A 32 11.99 -19.97 -23.57
CA THR A 32 12.73 -20.64 -24.63
C THR A 32 12.71 -19.95 -25.99
N ASN A 33 11.72 -19.11 -26.35
CA ASN A 33 11.62 -18.49 -27.70
C ASN A 33 10.81 -17.16 -27.79
N GLY A 34 10.90 -16.26 -26.81
CA GLY A 34 10.13 -14.99 -26.79
C GLY A 34 10.69 -13.84 -27.64
N THR A 35 9.82 -12.91 -28.05
CA THR A 35 10.19 -11.59 -28.63
C THR A 35 10.80 -10.66 -27.56
N THR A 36 11.44 -9.56 -27.95
CA THR A 36 12.01 -8.57 -27.00
C THR A 36 10.97 -8.07 -25.98
N ASP A 37 9.78 -7.69 -26.45
CA ASP A 37 8.67 -7.25 -25.58
C ASP A 37 8.28 -8.33 -24.58
N HIS A 38 8.25 -9.59 -25.05
CA HIS A 38 7.92 -10.72 -24.21
C HIS A 38 8.97 -10.98 -23.13
N LEU A 39 10.27 -10.84 -23.46
CA LEU A 39 11.36 -10.97 -22.49
C LEU A 39 11.28 -9.88 -21.41
N ILE A 40 10.94 -8.65 -21.78
CA ILE A 40 10.71 -7.54 -20.84
C ILE A 40 9.52 -7.84 -19.92
N ASP A 41 8.42 -8.34 -20.47
CA ASP A 41 7.24 -8.67 -19.67
C ASP A 41 7.52 -9.81 -18.70
N VAL A 42 8.26 -10.84 -19.11
CA VAL A 42 8.75 -11.90 -18.21
C VAL A 42 9.60 -11.29 -17.09
N SER A 43 10.55 -10.40 -17.41
CA SER A 43 11.35 -9.71 -16.40
C SER A 43 10.49 -8.92 -15.41
N LYS A 44 9.48 -8.17 -15.86
CA LYS A 44 8.55 -7.45 -14.97
C LYS A 44 7.79 -8.40 -14.05
N HIS A 45 7.27 -9.51 -14.59
CA HIS A 45 6.53 -10.49 -13.81
C HIS A 45 7.41 -11.20 -12.78
N SER A 46 8.63 -11.59 -13.15
CA SER A 46 9.61 -12.16 -12.22
C SER A 46 9.94 -11.19 -11.09
N PHE A 47 10.09 -9.89 -11.40
CA PHE A 47 10.28 -8.85 -10.37
C PHE A 47 9.12 -8.81 -9.39
N TYR A 48 7.89 -8.66 -9.86
CA TYR A 48 6.74 -8.60 -8.95
C TYR A 48 6.56 -9.88 -8.13
N LEU A 49 6.86 -11.04 -8.71
CA LEU A 49 6.74 -12.33 -8.03
C LEU A 49 7.78 -12.52 -6.92
N GLN A 50 9.04 -12.16 -7.17
CA GLN A 50 10.07 -12.22 -6.13
C GLN A 50 9.78 -11.21 -5.02
N ARG A 51 9.38 -9.99 -5.38
CA ARG A 51 8.97 -8.96 -4.41
C ARG A 51 7.86 -9.51 -3.51
N TRP A 52 6.93 -10.24 -4.10
CA TRP A 52 5.86 -10.93 -3.40
C TRP A 52 6.32 -12.00 -2.41
N ILE A 53 7.31 -12.81 -2.76
CA ILE A 53 7.86 -13.85 -1.88
C ILE A 53 8.62 -13.24 -0.69
N GLU A 54 9.43 -12.22 -0.94
CA GLU A 54 10.15 -11.47 0.11
C GLU A 54 9.18 -10.91 1.14
N ASP A 55 8.08 -10.35 0.66
CA ASP A 55 7.07 -9.70 1.48
C ASP A 55 6.30 -10.74 2.32
N MET A 56 5.89 -11.88 1.74
CA MET A 56 5.27 -12.97 2.53
C MET A 56 6.21 -13.53 3.60
N THR A 57 7.52 -13.52 3.36
CA THR A 57 8.54 -13.89 4.36
C THR A 57 8.62 -12.84 5.47
N PHE A 58 8.51 -11.55 5.12
CA PHE A 58 8.54 -10.43 6.05
C PHE A 58 7.25 -10.31 6.91
N PHE A 59 6.07 -10.60 6.33
CA PHE A 59 4.77 -10.44 7.01
C PHE A 59 4.40 -11.51 8.04
N GLY A 60 5.33 -12.44 8.29
CA GLY A 60 5.21 -13.50 9.28
C GLY A 60 5.02 -14.85 8.59
N TRP A 61 5.85 -15.86 8.81
CA TRP A 61 6.63 -16.19 10.02
C TRP A 61 8.01 -16.71 9.63
N PRO A 62 9.05 -16.70 10.49
CA PRO A 62 10.27 -17.44 10.22
C PRO A 62 10.03 -18.94 9.97
N GLU A 63 9.05 -19.58 10.64
CA GLU A 63 8.71 -21.00 10.40
C GLU A 63 7.84 -21.24 9.16
N VAL A 64 6.93 -20.32 8.83
CA VAL A 64 6.13 -20.34 7.59
C VAL A 64 7.03 -19.99 6.41
N SER A 65 7.94 -19.03 6.55
CA SER A 65 9.03 -18.76 5.63
C SER A 65 9.91 -20.00 5.48
N GLN A 66 10.29 -20.72 6.54
CA GLN A 66 11.05 -21.97 6.37
C GLN A 66 10.26 -23.08 5.67
N THR A 67 8.95 -23.20 5.91
CA THR A 67 8.10 -24.20 5.25
C THR A 67 7.81 -23.80 3.81
N LEU A 68 7.49 -22.53 3.57
CA LEU A 68 7.36 -21.90 2.27
C LEU A 68 8.66 -22.01 1.51
N LYS A 69 9.80 -21.74 2.12
CA LYS A 69 11.13 -21.82 1.55
C LYS A 69 11.52 -23.25 1.26
N LYS A 70 11.20 -24.23 2.13
CA LYS A 70 11.43 -25.65 1.86
C LYS A 70 10.57 -26.16 0.71
N GLU A 71 9.29 -25.85 0.70
CA GLU A 71 8.40 -26.23 -0.39
C GLU A 71 8.69 -25.41 -1.66
N PHE A 72 9.14 -24.17 -1.55
CA PHE A 72 9.64 -23.36 -2.66
C PHE A 72 10.91 -23.98 -3.23
N LEU A 73 11.91 -24.29 -2.38
CA LEU A 73 13.12 -25.05 -2.73
C LEU A 73 12.79 -26.37 -3.41
N LYS A 74 11.79 -27.09 -2.90
CA LYS A 74 11.35 -28.38 -3.42
C LYS A 74 10.66 -28.29 -4.79
N ASN A 75 9.90 -27.23 -5.05
CA ASN A 75 9.12 -27.07 -6.29
C ASN A 75 9.81 -26.18 -7.34
N PHE A 76 10.68 -25.27 -6.92
CA PHE A 76 11.25 -24.19 -7.75
C PHE A 76 12.77 -24.02 -7.64
N GLY A 77 13.43 -24.59 -6.62
CA GLY A 77 14.84 -24.29 -6.34
C GLY A 77 15.02 -23.05 -5.45
N THR A 78 16.20 -22.45 -5.42
CA THR A 78 16.50 -21.32 -4.53
C THR A 78 15.69 -20.07 -4.93
N GLU A 79 15.42 -19.17 -3.98
CA GLU A 79 14.77 -17.86 -4.23
C GLU A 79 15.48 -17.06 -5.34
N GLU A 80 16.76 -17.35 -5.55
CA GLU A 80 17.59 -16.82 -6.62
C GLU A 80 17.07 -17.18 -8.02
N ILE A 81 16.25 -18.22 -8.20
CA ILE A 81 15.78 -18.61 -9.54
C ILE A 81 14.98 -17.51 -10.23
N LEU A 82 14.16 -16.75 -9.49
CA LEU A 82 13.40 -15.63 -10.08
C LEU A 82 14.30 -14.47 -10.44
N HIS A 83 15.30 -14.21 -9.61
CA HIS A 83 16.35 -13.24 -9.89
C HIS A 83 17.15 -13.66 -11.13
N GLU A 84 17.55 -14.93 -11.23
CA GLU A 84 18.26 -15.47 -12.39
C GLU A 84 17.41 -15.43 -13.67
N ILE A 85 16.12 -15.77 -13.60
CA ILE A 85 15.19 -15.64 -14.73
C ILE A 85 15.12 -14.17 -15.16
N PHE A 86 14.98 -13.24 -14.22
CA PHE A 86 14.97 -11.81 -14.50
C PHE A 86 16.26 -11.38 -15.21
N ILE A 87 17.42 -11.63 -14.59
CA ILE A 87 18.74 -11.19 -15.09
C ILE A 87 19.01 -11.80 -16.45
N LYS A 88 18.78 -13.11 -16.61
CA LYS A 88 19.01 -13.80 -17.89
C LYS A 88 18.15 -13.23 -19.00
N ASN A 89 16.85 -12.98 -18.77
CA ASN A 89 15.97 -12.43 -19.79
C ASN A 89 16.29 -10.97 -20.09
N PHE A 90 16.59 -10.17 -19.06
CA PHE A 90 16.96 -8.78 -19.23
C PHE A 90 18.29 -8.64 -20.00
N LEU A 91 19.31 -9.43 -19.66
CA LEU A 91 20.58 -9.47 -20.40
C LEU A 91 20.42 -9.95 -21.85
N ARG A 92 19.49 -10.88 -22.12
CA ARG A 92 19.16 -11.30 -23.50
C ARG A 92 18.45 -10.20 -24.28
N ALA A 93 17.59 -9.44 -23.61
CA ALA A 93 16.88 -8.32 -24.21
C ALA A 93 17.82 -7.13 -24.43
N LEU A 94 18.79 -6.89 -23.54
CA LEU A 94 19.61 -5.68 -23.47
C LEU A 94 20.28 -5.27 -24.81
N PRO A 95 20.88 -6.18 -25.60
CA PRO A 95 21.41 -5.83 -26.93
C PRO A 95 20.35 -5.38 -27.95
N LEU A 96 19.08 -5.71 -27.72
CA LEU A 96 17.93 -5.39 -28.55
C LEU A 96 17.14 -4.19 -28.00
N LEU A 97 17.46 -3.72 -26.78
CA LEU A 97 16.82 -2.58 -26.15
C LEU A 97 17.51 -1.29 -26.56
N SER A 98 16.71 -0.27 -26.81
CA SER A 98 17.18 1.10 -26.99
C SER A 98 16.20 2.08 -26.39
N GLY A 99 16.71 3.17 -25.82
CA GLY A 99 15.89 4.24 -25.28
C GLY A 99 15.27 3.89 -23.93
N ARG A 100 14.14 4.53 -23.64
CA ARG A 100 13.51 4.51 -22.32
C ARG A 100 12.79 3.19 -22.05
N GLN A 101 13.10 2.57 -20.92
CA GLN A 101 12.49 1.34 -20.42
C GLN A 101 11.89 1.58 -19.03
N ILE A 102 10.70 1.03 -18.80
CA ILE A 102 10.03 1.08 -17.49
C ILE A 102 10.05 -0.32 -16.91
N LEU A 103 10.75 -0.50 -15.79
CA LEU A 103 10.87 -1.77 -15.07
C LEU A 103 10.56 -1.50 -13.60
N GLY A 104 9.56 -2.20 -13.08
CA GLY A 104 8.97 -1.89 -11.79
C GLY A 104 8.47 -0.45 -11.77
N GLU A 105 9.14 0.40 -11.00
CA GLU A 105 8.73 1.78 -10.73
C GLU A 105 9.70 2.82 -11.29
N ASN A 106 10.83 2.33 -11.80
CA ASN A 106 11.89 3.16 -12.30
C ASN A 106 11.82 3.25 -13.81
N THR A 107 12.26 4.41 -14.26
CA THR A 107 12.56 4.64 -15.66
C THR A 107 14.07 4.51 -15.82
N TYR A 108 14.47 3.59 -16.69
CA TYR A 108 15.86 3.38 -17.09
C TYR A 108 16.01 3.78 -18.56
N THR A 109 17.20 4.21 -18.94
CA THR A 109 17.54 4.48 -20.34
C THR A 109 18.60 3.49 -20.78
N VAL A 110 18.35 2.77 -21.87
CA VAL A 110 19.32 1.87 -22.47
C VAL A 110 20.00 2.56 -23.65
N LEU A 111 21.31 2.71 -23.57
CA LEU A 111 22.13 3.30 -24.63
C LEU A 111 23.40 2.48 -24.80
N ASN A 112 23.72 2.07 -26.03
CA ASN A 112 24.90 1.26 -26.35
C ASN A 112 25.03 0.00 -25.48
N GLN A 113 23.91 -0.69 -25.23
CA GLN A 113 23.82 -1.89 -24.38
C GLN A 113 24.12 -1.67 -22.89
N ASN A 114 24.25 -0.42 -22.45
CA ASN A 114 24.39 -0.06 -21.04
C ASN A 114 23.07 0.51 -20.50
N VAL A 115 22.87 0.37 -19.19
CA VAL A 115 21.65 0.84 -18.51
C VAL A 115 21.97 2.05 -17.66
N TYR A 116 21.12 3.06 -17.77
CA TYR A 116 21.29 4.34 -17.09
C TYR A 116 20.06 4.67 -16.25
N TYR A 117 20.30 5.02 -14.99
CA TYR A 117 19.30 5.56 -14.08
C TYR A 117 19.46 7.08 -13.99
N ARG A 118 18.34 7.80 -14.00
CA ARG A 118 18.32 9.24 -13.74
C ARG A 118 17.76 9.50 -12.35
N SER A 119 18.52 10.16 -11.49
CA SER A 119 18.04 10.59 -10.18
C SER A 119 17.07 11.76 -10.29
N CYS A 120 16.30 11.99 -9.23
CA CYS A 120 15.34 13.09 -9.16
C CYS A 120 15.95 14.50 -9.28
N ILE A 121 17.26 14.66 -9.05
CA ILE A 121 17.99 15.92 -9.24
C ILE A 121 18.59 16.08 -10.65
N GLY A 122 18.28 15.14 -11.56
CA GLY A 122 18.69 15.19 -12.96
C GLY A 122 20.13 14.73 -13.22
N GLU A 123 20.71 13.99 -12.29
CA GLU A 123 22.01 13.33 -12.49
C GLU A 123 21.81 11.92 -13.03
N TRP A 124 22.72 11.52 -13.91
CA TRP A 124 22.68 10.23 -14.58
C TRP A 124 23.74 9.31 -14.01
N TYR A 125 23.38 8.04 -13.85
CA TYR A 125 24.22 7.01 -13.27
C TYR A 125 24.17 5.79 -14.17
N GLU A 126 25.33 5.27 -14.54
CA GLU A 126 25.41 3.94 -15.14
C GLU A 126 25.20 2.91 -14.03
N ILE A 127 24.30 1.97 -14.27
CA ILE A 127 23.95 0.94 -13.30
C ILE A 127 24.13 -0.44 -13.93
N SER A 128 24.39 -1.43 -13.10
CA SER A 128 24.48 -2.80 -13.56
C SER A 128 23.09 -3.36 -13.89
N PRO A 129 22.99 -4.35 -14.79
CA PRO A 129 21.74 -5.06 -15.05
C PRO A 129 21.06 -5.63 -13.80
N GLU A 130 21.85 -5.99 -12.78
CA GLU A 130 21.36 -6.44 -11.48
C GLU A 130 20.66 -5.34 -10.70
N GLU A 131 21.16 -4.12 -10.77
CA GLU A 131 20.61 -2.96 -10.09
C GLU A 131 19.29 -2.46 -10.71
N VAL A 132 18.98 -2.88 -11.95
CA VAL A 132 17.68 -2.62 -12.61
C VAL A 132 16.53 -3.28 -11.85
N PHE A 133 16.82 -4.35 -11.12
CA PHE A 133 15.85 -5.02 -10.26
C PHE A 133 15.57 -4.23 -8.97
N LEU A 134 16.40 -3.24 -8.63
CA LEU A 134 16.25 -2.52 -7.38
C LEU A 134 15.28 -1.34 -7.53
N LEU A 135 14.44 -1.14 -6.53
CA LEU A 135 13.57 0.04 -6.46
C LEU A 135 14.37 1.34 -6.47
N LEU A 136 15.58 1.33 -5.93
CA LEU A 136 16.57 2.37 -6.12
C LEU A 136 17.93 1.67 -6.28
N PRO A 137 18.64 1.89 -7.40
CA PRO A 137 19.95 1.30 -7.60
C PRO A 137 20.99 1.94 -6.68
N GLU A 138 22.10 1.24 -6.42
CA GLU A 138 23.22 1.85 -5.71
C GLU A 138 23.93 2.84 -6.64
N LEU A 139 23.99 4.11 -6.21
CA LEU A 139 24.58 5.16 -7.03
C LEU A 139 26.03 5.39 -6.65
N SER A 140 26.95 4.83 -7.43
CA SER A 140 28.38 4.94 -7.12
C SER A 140 29.06 6.10 -7.84
N LYS A 141 28.76 6.36 -9.13
CA LYS A 141 29.38 7.44 -9.91
C LYS A 141 28.44 8.03 -10.95
N PRO A 142 28.31 9.36 -11.02
CA PRO A 142 27.58 10.00 -12.11
C PRO A 142 28.32 9.82 -13.43
N VAL A 143 27.57 9.74 -14.53
CA VAL A 143 28.13 9.70 -15.88
C VAL A 143 28.81 11.03 -16.23
N ASN A 144 29.79 10.97 -17.14
CA ASN A 144 30.50 12.15 -17.60
C ASN A 144 29.59 13.07 -18.47
N ASN A 145 30.01 14.33 -18.65
CA ASN A 145 29.23 15.34 -19.37
C ASN A 145 28.90 14.97 -20.82
N PHE A 146 29.84 14.32 -21.53
CA PHE A 146 29.62 13.93 -22.93
C PHE A 146 28.51 12.89 -23.07
N LEU A 147 28.51 11.87 -22.21
CA LEU A 147 27.46 10.87 -22.19
C LEU A 147 26.14 11.45 -21.67
N LYS A 148 26.20 12.36 -20.70
CA LYS A 148 25.05 13.09 -20.19
C LYS A 148 24.31 13.85 -21.30
N GLU A 149 25.01 14.57 -22.17
CA GLU A 149 24.37 15.30 -23.29
C GLU A 149 23.60 14.36 -24.22
N ASN A 150 24.18 13.19 -24.54
CA ASN A 150 23.51 12.16 -25.34
C ASN A 150 22.27 11.60 -24.63
N LEU A 151 22.40 11.27 -23.34
CA LEU A 151 21.27 10.77 -22.54
C LEU A 151 20.16 11.82 -22.43
N ASP A 152 20.50 13.07 -22.11
CA ASP A 152 19.54 14.17 -22.01
C ASP A 152 18.83 14.44 -23.36
N SER A 153 19.53 14.31 -24.49
CA SER A 153 18.93 14.51 -25.82
C SER A 153 17.89 13.46 -26.21
N THR A 154 17.97 12.27 -25.61
CA THR A 154 17.05 11.14 -25.88
C THR A 154 16.06 10.92 -24.74
N TYR A 155 16.24 11.63 -23.62
CA TYR A 155 15.42 11.47 -22.43
C TYR A 155 14.11 12.23 -22.53
N THR A 156 13.02 11.52 -22.26
CA THR A 156 11.71 12.13 -22.05
C THR A 156 11.43 12.21 -20.56
N MET A 157 11.31 13.43 -20.04
CA MET A 157 10.98 13.68 -18.63
C MET A 157 9.74 12.88 -18.20
N THR A 158 9.86 12.24 -17.04
CA THR A 158 8.75 11.56 -16.38
C THR A 158 7.89 12.57 -15.60
N VAL A 159 6.71 12.12 -15.17
CA VAL A 159 5.89 12.92 -14.24
C VAL A 159 6.64 13.21 -12.94
N TYR A 160 7.43 12.25 -12.43
CA TYR A 160 8.24 12.44 -11.23
C TYR A 160 9.32 13.50 -11.45
N ASP A 161 10.04 13.48 -12.57
CA ASP A 161 11.04 14.51 -12.90
C ASP A 161 10.42 15.90 -12.94
N ASN A 162 9.22 16.01 -13.51
CA ASN A 162 8.50 17.27 -13.57
C ASN A 162 8.14 17.79 -12.17
N LEU A 163 7.65 16.91 -11.29
CA LEU A 163 7.34 17.29 -9.91
C LEU A 163 8.58 17.77 -9.16
N PHE A 164 9.70 17.06 -9.28
CA PHE A 164 10.96 17.46 -8.65
C PHE A 164 11.51 18.78 -9.20
N THR A 165 11.52 18.92 -10.53
CA THR A 165 11.98 20.14 -11.21
C THR A 165 11.15 21.34 -10.78
N ASP A 166 9.83 21.20 -10.68
CA ASP A 166 8.96 22.29 -10.26
C ASP A 166 9.16 22.62 -8.79
N TRP A 167 9.29 21.62 -7.92
CA TRP A 167 9.61 21.86 -6.52
C TRP A 167 10.94 22.61 -6.34
N GLN A 168 11.97 22.26 -7.10
CA GLN A 168 13.26 22.94 -7.07
C GLN A 168 13.20 24.40 -7.55
N LYS A 169 12.30 24.70 -8.50
CA LYS A 169 12.09 26.07 -9.02
C LYS A 169 11.26 26.94 -8.09
N LYS A 170 10.45 26.36 -7.21
CA LYS A 170 9.62 27.10 -6.26
C LYS A 170 10.49 27.65 -5.13
N ASP A 171 10.61 28.97 -5.07
CA ASP A 171 11.30 29.68 -4.00
C ASP A 171 10.41 29.82 -2.76
N TRP A 172 9.97 28.69 -2.22
CA TRP A 172 9.14 28.69 -1.04
C TRP A 172 9.97 28.92 0.23
N ASP A 173 9.77 30.06 0.89
CA ASP A 173 10.44 30.44 2.15
C ASP A 173 9.74 29.80 3.35
N PHE A 174 10.06 28.54 3.63
CA PHE A 174 9.63 27.88 4.86
C PHE A 174 10.81 27.62 5.78
N ARG A 175 10.66 28.12 7.00
CA ARG A 175 11.42 27.63 8.14
C ARG A 175 10.58 26.53 8.78
N LEU A 176 11.00 25.28 8.64
CA LEU A 176 10.53 24.18 9.49
C LEU A 176 10.80 24.61 10.93
N LYS A 177 9.79 25.14 11.63
CA LYS A 177 9.85 25.17 13.09
C LYS A 177 9.87 23.70 13.53
N GLU A 178 10.88 23.34 14.30
CA GLU A 178 11.14 21.96 14.73
C GLU A 178 9.87 21.28 15.28
N ASP A 179 9.77 20.00 14.95
CA ASP A 179 8.76 19.00 15.30
C ASP A 179 7.28 19.40 15.09
N LEU A 180 6.75 19.12 13.89
CA LEU A 180 5.36 19.46 13.49
C LEU A 180 4.29 18.59 14.16
N LEU A 181 4.59 17.32 14.40
CA LEU A 181 3.77 16.39 15.21
C LEU A 181 4.60 16.04 16.45
N VAL A 182 4.45 16.82 17.53
CA VAL A 182 4.94 16.43 18.86
C VAL A 182 3.76 15.99 19.69
N PHE A 183 3.63 14.68 19.86
CA PHE A 183 2.74 14.14 20.87
C PHE A 183 3.52 13.94 22.16
N LYS A 184 2.88 14.20 23.30
CA LYS A 184 3.43 13.72 24.57
C LYS A 184 3.41 12.20 24.54
N GLU A 185 4.52 11.56 24.90
CA GLU A 185 4.55 10.12 25.15
C GLU A 185 3.41 9.78 26.13
N GLY A 186 2.54 8.83 25.75
CA GLY A 186 1.35 8.48 26.52
C GLY A 186 0.13 8.10 25.67
N VAL A 187 -1.01 7.94 26.36
CA VAL A 187 -2.30 7.58 25.75
C VAL A 187 -2.89 8.81 25.06
N ASN A 188 -3.16 8.69 23.76
CA ASN A 188 -3.82 9.70 22.94
C ASN A 188 -5.01 9.04 22.21
N THR A 189 -5.85 9.86 21.59
CA THR A 189 -6.93 9.42 20.69
C THR A 189 -6.56 9.72 19.24
N PRO A 190 -7.05 8.92 18.27
CA PRO A 190 -6.88 9.26 16.87
C PRO A 190 -7.46 10.62 16.48
N ASP A 191 -8.51 11.10 17.17
CA ASP A 191 -9.09 12.42 16.96
C ASP A 191 -8.07 13.54 17.27
N GLU A 192 -7.27 13.37 18.33
CA GLU A 192 -6.18 14.30 18.68
C GLU A 192 -5.07 14.27 17.62
N TYR A 193 -4.74 13.09 17.10
CA TYR A 193 -3.82 12.96 15.96
C TYR A 193 -4.34 13.73 14.74
N PHE A 194 -5.60 13.52 14.35
CA PHE A 194 -6.19 14.19 13.19
C PHE A 194 -6.32 15.70 13.38
N ALA A 195 -6.68 16.17 14.58
CA ALA A 195 -6.73 17.61 14.84
C ALA A 195 -5.36 18.27 14.63
N LEU A 196 -4.29 17.60 15.07
CA LEU A 196 -2.93 18.07 14.88
C LEU A 196 -2.48 17.96 13.42
N SER A 197 -2.66 16.80 12.77
CA SER A 197 -2.29 16.62 11.36
C SER A 197 -3.03 17.59 10.46
N ASN A 198 -4.33 17.84 10.70
CA ASN A 198 -5.12 18.84 9.97
C ASN A 198 -4.56 20.26 10.14
N THR A 199 -4.09 20.60 11.33
CA THR A 199 -3.46 21.89 11.59
C THR A 199 -2.15 22.01 10.80
N GLN A 200 -1.36 20.94 10.76
CA GLN A 200 -0.10 20.93 10.01
C GLN A 200 -0.29 20.95 8.50
N ILE A 201 -1.25 20.19 7.98
CA ILE A 201 -1.62 20.26 6.55
C ILE A 201 -1.96 21.71 6.20
N LYS A 202 -2.82 22.38 6.97
CA LYS A 202 -3.16 23.80 6.73
C LYS A 202 -1.93 24.71 6.74
N ASN A 203 -0.97 24.47 7.63
CA ASN A 203 0.26 25.26 7.71
C ASN A 203 1.14 25.04 6.47
N ILE A 204 1.35 23.77 6.09
CA ILE A 204 2.14 23.40 4.90
C ILE A 204 1.51 23.98 3.64
N LEU A 205 0.18 23.87 3.48
CA LEU A 205 -0.51 24.42 2.30
C LEU A 205 -0.40 25.96 2.21
N LYS A 206 -0.38 26.67 3.34
CA LYS A 206 -0.20 28.13 3.39
C LYS A 206 1.23 28.57 3.12
N THR A 207 2.20 27.78 3.57
CA THR A 207 3.62 28.11 3.46
C THR A 207 4.38 26.81 3.18
N PRO A 208 4.41 26.34 1.93
CA PRO A 208 5.05 25.07 1.61
C PRO A 208 6.56 25.16 1.78
N PRO A 209 7.29 24.07 2.09
CA PRO A 209 8.74 24.11 2.16
C PRO A 209 9.44 23.97 0.83
N SER A 210 10.51 24.75 0.62
CA SER A 210 11.40 24.56 -0.52
C SER A 210 12.10 23.21 -0.48
N PHE A 211 12.48 22.72 -1.66
CA PHE A 211 13.21 21.47 -1.83
C PHE A 211 14.51 21.45 -0.98
N ARG A 212 15.25 22.57 -0.97
CA ARG A 212 16.50 22.70 -0.19
C ARG A 212 16.27 22.60 1.31
N ALA A 213 15.18 23.20 1.81
CA ALA A 213 14.85 23.12 3.23
C ALA A 213 14.61 21.66 3.64
N ILE A 214 13.83 20.92 2.85
CA ILE A 214 13.56 19.49 3.07
C ILE A 214 14.83 18.65 3.02
N GLN A 215 15.65 18.85 2.00
CA GLN A 215 16.95 18.17 1.87
C GLN A 215 17.87 18.42 3.06
N SER A 216 17.89 19.64 3.61
CA SER A 216 18.75 19.99 4.76
C SER A 216 18.22 19.52 6.12
N SER A 217 16.91 19.37 6.25
CA SER A 217 16.23 19.08 7.52
C SER A 217 16.33 17.62 7.97
N HIS A 218 16.65 16.70 7.05
CA HIS A 218 16.72 15.28 7.32
C HIS A 218 18.09 14.72 6.95
N LYS A 219 18.67 13.90 7.83
CA LYS A 219 19.92 13.16 7.57
C LYS A 219 19.77 12.05 6.51
N GLN A 220 18.62 11.96 5.85
CA GLN A 220 18.32 10.91 4.89
C GLN A 220 18.69 11.36 3.49
N ASP A 221 19.17 10.40 2.70
CA ASP A 221 19.66 10.61 1.35
C ASP A 221 18.53 11.05 0.40
N ILE A 222 18.89 11.74 -0.68
CA ILE A 222 18.03 12.22 -1.77
C ILE A 222 17.15 11.09 -2.35
N HIS A 223 17.68 9.87 -2.31
CA HIS A 223 17.01 8.62 -2.64
C HIS A 223 15.74 8.35 -1.84
N TYR A 224 15.79 8.61 -0.53
CA TYR A 224 14.63 8.43 0.32
C TYR A 224 13.53 9.43 -0.06
N LEU A 225 13.90 10.70 -0.27
CA LEU A 225 12.96 11.72 -0.74
C LEU A 225 12.36 11.36 -2.11
N GLU A 226 13.17 10.87 -3.05
CA GLU A 226 12.71 10.37 -4.35
C GLU A 226 11.66 9.28 -4.20
N ARG A 227 11.92 8.30 -3.32
CA ARG A 227 10.96 7.26 -3.00
C ARG A 227 9.66 7.85 -2.45
N LEU A 228 9.72 8.74 -1.45
CA LEU A 228 8.51 9.29 -0.83
C LEU A 228 7.63 10.05 -1.82
N VAL A 229 8.22 10.79 -2.77
CA VAL A 229 7.45 11.48 -3.82
C VAL A 229 6.79 10.47 -4.75
N LYS A 230 7.49 9.41 -5.19
CA LYS A 230 6.93 8.36 -6.04
C LYS A 230 5.73 7.68 -5.37
N VAL A 231 5.83 7.34 -4.09
CA VAL A 231 4.70 6.70 -3.39
C VAL A 231 3.58 7.68 -3.08
N SER A 232 3.90 8.92 -2.68
CA SER A 232 2.91 10.00 -2.49
C SER A 232 2.09 10.21 -3.75
N PHE A 233 2.73 10.27 -4.91
CA PHE A 233 2.08 10.38 -6.22
C PHE A 233 1.05 9.26 -6.45
N LYS A 234 1.41 8.00 -6.18
CA LYS A 234 0.48 6.86 -6.33
C LYS A 234 -0.71 6.96 -5.39
N ILE A 235 -0.48 7.34 -4.13
CA ILE A 235 -1.55 7.55 -3.14
C ILE A 235 -2.50 8.65 -3.62
N ILE A 236 -1.97 9.77 -4.10
CA ILE A 236 -2.72 10.91 -4.63
C ILE A 236 -3.57 10.47 -5.83
N GLN A 237 -3.00 9.76 -6.80
CA GLN A 237 -3.75 9.23 -7.95
C GLN A 237 -4.89 8.31 -7.52
N PHE A 238 -4.62 7.43 -6.56
CA PHE A 238 -5.60 6.50 -6.04
C PHE A 238 -6.76 7.22 -5.34
N VAL A 239 -6.43 8.16 -4.44
CA VAL A 239 -7.43 8.96 -3.71
C VAL A 239 -8.26 9.80 -4.68
N ASN A 240 -7.64 10.40 -5.70
CA ASN A 240 -8.34 11.16 -6.73
C ASN A 240 -9.36 10.29 -7.46
N LYS A 241 -8.95 9.11 -7.95
CA LYS A 241 -9.83 8.14 -8.63
C LYS A 241 -11.05 7.70 -7.80
N LEU A 242 -10.95 7.75 -6.47
CA LEU A 242 -12.04 7.38 -5.57
C LEU A 242 -13.02 8.53 -5.28
N ARG A 243 -12.57 9.79 -5.35
CA ARG A 243 -13.44 10.96 -5.06
C ARG A 243 -14.55 11.15 -6.10
N ASP A 244 -14.29 10.81 -7.35
CA ASP A 244 -15.18 11.11 -8.49
C ASP A 244 -16.51 10.33 -8.50
N LYS A 245 -16.83 9.54 -7.47
CA LYS A 245 -17.94 8.57 -7.49
C LYS A 245 -19.14 8.87 -6.57
N SER A 246 -19.17 10.01 -5.87
CA SER A 246 -20.20 10.31 -4.83
C SER A 246 -20.37 9.19 -3.80
N VAL A 247 -19.25 8.57 -3.42
CA VAL A 247 -19.20 7.42 -2.52
C VAL A 247 -18.75 7.87 -1.14
N TYR A 248 -19.21 7.19 -0.08
CA TYR A 248 -18.60 7.25 1.24
C TYR A 248 -17.57 6.12 1.39
N PRO A 249 -16.28 6.40 1.17
CA PRO A 249 -15.24 5.41 1.39
C PRO A 249 -15.00 5.22 2.90
N LEU A 250 -15.35 4.04 3.38
CA LEU A 250 -14.89 3.50 4.65
C LEU A 250 -13.52 2.86 4.41
N TYR A 251 -12.46 3.65 4.61
CA TYR A 251 -11.09 3.15 4.49
C TYR A 251 -10.77 2.31 5.71
N ILE A 252 -10.61 1.01 5.52
CA ILE A 252 -10.20 0.10 6.59
C ILE A 252 -8.69 0.16 6.66
N LEU A 253 -8.22 1.09 7.48
CA LEU A 253 -6.82 1.40 7.56
C LEU A 253 -6.07 0.31 8.30
N ARG A 254 -5.50 -0.63 7.53
CA ARG A 254 -4.17 -1.16 7.83
C ARG A 254 -3.20 0.02 7.81
N ASP A 255 -3.21 0.82 8.89
CA ASP A 255 -2.13 1.77 9.16
C ASP A 255 -1.92 2.72 7.96
N GLY A 256 -2.96 3.42 7.51
CA GLY A 256 -2.93 4.15 6.23
C GLY A 256 -3.26 5.64 6.37
N MET A 257 -2.73 6.31 7.41
CA MET A 257 -2.98 7.73 7.70
C MET A 257 -2.85 8.63 6.47
N MET A 258 -1.94 8.29 5.56
CA MET A 258 -1.72 9.04 4.33
C MET A 258 -2.95 9.14 3.43
N PHE A 259 -3.84 8.14 3.35
CA PHE A 259 -5.05 8.22 2.53
C PHE A 259 -6.04 9.23 3.12
N ALA A 260 -6.21 9.22 4.44
CA ALA A 260 -7.04 10.17 5.17
C ALA A 260 -6.49 11.61 5.03
N GLU A 261 -5.18 11.77 5.22
CA GLU A 261 -4.50 13.05 5.07
C GLU A 261 -4.55 13.55 3.62
N THR A 262 -4.43 12.68 2.62
CA THR A 262 -4.54 13.05 1.19
C THR A 262 -5.94 13.57 0.87
N GLN A 263 -6.99 12.88 1.33
CA GLN A 263 -8.38 13.37 1.20
C GLN A 263 -8.50 14.76 1.83
N LYS A 264 -7.91 14.95 3.01
CA LYS A 264 -7.96 16.26 3.66
C LYS A 264 -7.20 17.35 2.92
N ILE A 265 -6.04 17.02 2.35
CA ILE A 265 -5.26 17.94 1.53
C ILE A 265 -6.10 18.38 0.33
N PHE A 266 -6.76 17.45 -0.36
CA PHE A 266 -7.59 17.78 -1.52
C PHE A 266 -8.79 18.66 -1.15
N ASP A 267 -9.48 18.37 -0.05
CA ASP A 267 -10.55 19.23 0.48
C ASP A 267 -10.09 20.68 0.66
N LEU A 268 -8.91 20.85 1.24
CA LEU A 268 -8.35 22.17 1.48
C LEU A 268 -7.90 22.87 0.19
N LEU A 269 -7.35 22.11 -0.77
CA LEU A 269 -6.91 22.63 -2.08
C LEU A 269 -8.08 23.01 -2.99
N GLN A 270 -9.15 22.20 -3.01
CA GLN A 270 -10.30 22.36 -3.89
C GLN A 270 -11.44 23.17 -3.26
N HIS A 271 -11.29 23.60 -1.99
CA HIS A 271 -12.36 24.20 -1.20
C HIS A 271 -13.61 23.33 -1.09
N GLU A 272 -13.40 22.02 -1.11
CA GLU A 272 -14.44 21.01 -0.95
C GLU A 272 -14.52 20.56 0.51
N THR A 273 -15.65 20.01 0.89
CA THR A 273 -15.79 19.30 2.15
C THR A 273 -16.16 17.86 1.83
N THR A 274 -15.16 16.98 1.75
CA THR A 274 -15.45 15.56 1.80
C THR A 274 -15.68 15.14 3.24
N TYR A 275 -16.50 14.12 3.39
CA TYR A 275 -16.87 13.61 4.69
C TYR A 275 -15.65 12.98 5.38
N SER A 276 -15.36 13.40 6.62
CA SER A 276 -14.14 13.03 7.36
C SER A 276 -14.28 11.86 8.33
N GLY A 277 -15.48 11.28 8.48
CA GLY A 277 -15.75 10.22 9.47
C GLY A 277 -15.21 8.86 9.05
N GLN A 278 -13.92 8.74 8.73
CA GLN A 278 -13.31 7.49 8.31
C GLN A 278 -13.13 6.53 9.50
N VAL A 279 -13.40 5.24 9.29
CA VAL A 279 -13.20 4.19 10.32
C VAL A 279 -11.75 3.74 10.33
N MET A 280 -11.06 3.85 11.46
CA MET A 280 -9.71 3.30 11.60
C MET A 280 -9.75 1.91 12.19
N ILE A 281 -9.75 0.91 11.31
CA ILE A 281 -9.62 -0.50 11.68
C ILE A 281 -8.52 -1.12 10.83
N GLY A 282 -7.44 -1.56 11.48
CA GLY A 282 -6.29 -2.18 10.82
C GLY A 282 -5.93 -3.55 11.38
N ARG A 283 -4.88 -4.18 10.84
CA ARG A 283 -4.36 -5.47 11.35
C ARG A 283 -4.08 -5.42 12.86
N LYS A 284 -3.54 -4.29 13.35
CA LYS A 284 -3.22 -4.06 14.76
C LYS A 284 -4.41 -4.28 15.69
N LEU A 285 -5.63 -4.15 15.18
CA LEU A 285 -6.88 -4.39 15.91
C LEU A 285 -7.02 -5.85 16.36
N LEU A 286 -6.55 -6.74 15.50
CA LEU A 286 -6.67 -8.18 15.62
C LEU A 286 -5.43 -8.81 16.27
N SER A 287 -4.45 -7.99 16.66
CA SER A 287 -3.23 -8.37 17.39
C SER A 287 -3.24 -7.77 18.80
N ILE A 288 -3.22 -8.60 19.84
CA ILE A 288 -3.06 -8.12 21.21
C ILE A 288 -1.57 -7.77 21.42
N SER A 289 -1.29 -6.62 22.02
CA SER A 289 0.07 -6.15 22.30
C SER A 289 0.94 -7.24 22.94
N GLY A 290 2.01 -7.65 22.27
CA GLY A 290 3.10 -8.44 22.83
C GLY A 290 2.93 -9.97 22.88
N GLN A 291 1.73 -10.53 22.67
CA GLN A 291 1.51 -11.99 22.56
C GLN A 291 0.33 -12.33 21.62
N ASP A 292 0.59 -13.27 20.72
CA ASP A 292 -0.24 -13.99 19.74
C ASP A 292 -1.31 -13.21 18.94
N GLU A 293 -1.10 -13.16 17.61
CA GLU A 293 -2.00 -12.65 16.56
C GLU A 293 -3.28 -13.53 16.36
N VAL A 294 -3.84 -14.07 17.44
CA VAL A 294 -4.85 -15.16 17.40
C VAL A 294 -6.08 -14.78 16.58
N TYR A 295 -6.68 -13.60 16.81
CA TYR A 295 -7.92 -13.24 16.14
C TYR A 295 -7.71 -12.90 14.67
N TRP A 296 -6.57 -12.31 14.32
CA TRP A 296 -6.21 -12.09 12.93
C TRP A 296 -6.12 -13.42 12.18
N HIS A 297 -5.47 -14.43 12.77
CA HIS A 297 -5.39 -15.76 12.18
C HIS A 297 -6.74 -16.40 11.94
N LEU A 298 -7.68 -16.29 12.89
CA LEU A 298 -9.03 -16.83 12.73
C LEU A 298 -9.80 -16.16 11.59
N VAL A 299 -9.68 -14.83 11.47
CA VAL A 299 -10.34 -14.07 10.39
C VAL A 299 -9.74 -14.42 9.02
N VAL A 300 -8.42 -14.59 8.95
CA VAL A 300 -7.69 -15.03 7.75
C VAL A 300 -8.05 -16.47 7.38
N GLU A 301 -8.19 -17.36 8.36
CA GLU A 301 -8.61 -18.75 8.17
C GLU A 301 -10.01 -18.83 7.54
N ALA A 302 -10.98 -18.07 8.05
CA ALA A 302 -12.31 -18.00 7.47
C ALA A 302 -12.28 -17.54 6.01
N LEU A 303 -11.45 -16.53 5.73
CA LEU A 303 -11.28 -15.98 4.38
C LEU A 303 -10.75 -17.03 3.40
N TYR A 304 -9.65 -17.71 3.75
CA TYR A 304 -9.05 -18.71 2.87
C TYR A 304 -9.89 -19.97 2.75
N THR A 305 -10.57 -20.40 3.82
CA THR A 305 -11.50 -21.54 3.78
C THR A 305 -12.65 -21.25 2.81
N ALA A 306 -13.19 -20.04 2.86
CA ALA A 306 -14.21 -19.59 1.90
C ALA A 306 -13.69 -19.56 0.47
N LEU A 307 -12.48 -19.01 0.26
CA LEU A 307 -11.84 -18.93 -1.06
C LEU A 307 -11.56 -20.31 -1.67
N TYR A 308 -11.07 -21.25 -0.85
CA TYR A 308 -10.81 -22.62 -1.28
C TYR A 308 -12.11 -23.32 -1.71
N THR A 309 -13.21 -23.02 -1.04
CA THR A 309 -14.53 -23.59 -1.35
C THR A 309 -15.15 -22.93 -2.59
N VAL A 310 -14.98 -21.61 -2.73
CA VAL A 310 -15.56 -20.79 -3.80
C VAL A 310 -14.56 -19.73 -4.25
N HIS A 311 -14.09 -19.82 -5.50
CA HIS A 311 -13.09 -18.91 -6.07
C HIS A 311 -13.56 -18.15 -7.33
N THR A 312 -14.81 -18.32 -7.75
CA THR A 312 -15.30 -17.79 -9.04
C THR A 312 -16.44 -16.78 -8.94
N ASP A 313 -17.05 -16.61 -7.77
CA ASP A 313 -18.24 -15.78 -7.58
C ASP A 313 -18.22 -15.12 -6.20
N PHE A 314 -18.35 -13.78 -6.16
CA PHE A 314 -18.29 -13.01 -4.92
C PHE A 314 -19.40 -13.38 -3.94
N ASP A 315 -20.64 -13.55 -4.40
CA ASP A 315 -21.79 -13.73 -3.52
C ASP A 315 -21.80 -15.12 -2.87
N LEU A 316 -21.39 -16.14 -3.61
CA LEU A 316 -21.17 -17.50 -3.09
C LEU A 316 -19.97 -17.53 -2.12
N PHE A 317 -18.86 -16.88 -2.50
CA PHE A 317 -17.69 -16.75 -1.64
C PHE A 317 -18.05 -16.07 -0.31
N TYR A 318 -18.76 -14.95 -0.38
CA TYR A 318 -19.11 -14.17 0.81
C TYR A 318 -20.10 -14.91 1.72
N ARG A 319 -21.02 -15.70 1.14
CA ARG A 319 -21.89 -16.58 1.93
C ARG A 319 -21.09 -17.65 2.69
N GLU A 320 -20.12 -18.27 2.04
CA GLU A 320 -19.26 -19.24 2.73
C GLU A 320 -18.41 -18.55 3.80
N TYR A 321 -17.82 -17.39 3.50
CA TYR A 321 -17.08 -16.59 4.48
C TYR A 321 -17.93 -16.26 5.72
N THR A 322 -19.16 -15.79 5.51
CA THR A 322 -20.11 -15.46 6.59
C THR A 322 -20.41 -16.67 7.46
N LYS A 323 -20.57 -17.86 6.85
CA LYS A 323 -20.78 -19.11 7.57
C LYS A 323 -19.56 -19.47 8.42
N GLN A 324 -18.36 -19.44 7.84
CA GLN A 324 -17.11 -19.70 8.58
C GLN A 324 -16.93 -18.73 9.75
N MET A 325 -17.20 -17.44 9.53
CA MET A 325 -17.12 -16.42 10.58
C MET A 325 -18.11 -16.66 11.73
N ARG A 326 -19.35 -17.04 11.43
CA ARG A 326 -20.35 -17.40 12.46
C ARG A 326 -19.91 -18.63 13.27
N ASP A 327 -19.38 -19.64 12.61
CA ASP A 327 -18.90 -20.85 13.29
C ASP A 327 -17.72 -20.53 14.22
N LEU A 328 -16.78 -19.70 13.78
CA LEU A 328 -15.66 -19.21 14.60
C LEU A 328 -16.14 -18.36 15.78
N GLU A 329 -17.09 -17.45 15.55
CA GLU A 329 -17.68 -16.61 16.59
C GLU A 329 -18.38 -17.45 17.68
N ASN A 330 -19.17 -18.44 17.28
CA ASN A 330 -19.88 -19.34 18.20
C ASN A 330 -18.93 -20.22 19.02
N THR A 331 -17.74 -20.52 18.51
CA THR A 331 -16.78 -21.41 19.14
C THR A 331 -15.65 -20.69 19.87
N ASN A 332 -15.50 -19.37 19.66
CA ASN A 332 -14.48 -18.54 20.29
C ASN A 332 -15.11 -17.31 20.96
N GLN A 333 -15.38 -17.42 22.26
CA GLN A 333 -15.98 -16.34 23.05
C GLN A 333 -15.17 -15.03 22.99
N GLY A 334 -13.84 -15.10 23.00
CA GLY A 334 -13.00 -13.90 22.94
C GLY A 334 -13.08 -13.16 21.59
N LEU A 335 -13.29 -13.90 20.49
CA LEU A 335 -13.56 -13.32 19.17
C LEU A 335 -14.91 -12.61 19.14
N HIS A 336 -15.95 -13.23 19.71
CA HIS A 336 -17.26 -12.60 19.86
C HIS A 336 -17.18 -11.31 20.70
N GLU A 337 -16.49 -11.34 21.84
CA GLU A 337 -16.28 -10.16 22.70
C GLU A 337 -15.48 -9.06 21.99
N LEU A 338 -14.55 -9.42 21.11
CA LEU A 338 -13.89 -8.46 20.23
C LEU A 338 -14.90 -7.82 19.27
N PHE A 339 -15.73 -8.61 18.57
CA PHE A 339 -16.73 -8.08 17.64
C PHE A 339 -17.71 -7.15 18.32
N MET A 340 -18.22 -7.51 19.50
CA MET A 340 -19.14 -6.66 20.27
C MET A 340 -18.52 -5.33 20.70
N ARG A 341 -17.19 -5.25 20.80
CA ARG A 341 -16.46 -4.00 21.03
C ARG A 341 -16.27 -3.16 19.77
N LEU A 342 -16.10 -3.80 18.61
CA LEU A 342 -15.93 -3.12 17.32
C LEU A 342 -17.23 -2.53 16.78
N ILE A 343 -18.35 -3.22 17.00
CA ILE A 343 -19.64 -2.84 16.44
C ILE A 343 -20.05 -1.40 16.81
N PRO A 344 -20.00 -0.94 18.08
CA PRO A 344 -20.34 0.44 18.41
C PRO A 344 -19.46 1.48 17.72
N TYR A 345 -18.18 1.18 17.50
CA TYR A 345 -17.26 2.07 16.78
C TYR A 345 -17.61 2.14 15.29
N LEU A 346 -17.90 1.00 14.66
CA LEU A 346 -18.34 0.94 13.27
C LEU A 346 -19.70 1.64 13.07
N GLU A 347 -20.66 1.35 13.95
CA GLU A 347 -22.03 1.86 13.91
C GLU A 347 -22.05 3.38 13.99
N SER A 348 -21.25 4.00 14.86
CA SER A 348 -21.21 5.47 14.98
C SER A 348 -20.76 6.18 13.69
N HIS A 349 -19.78 5.61 12.98
CA HIS A 349 -19.25 6.17 11.73
C HIS A 349 -20.17 5.88 10.53
N ILE A 350 -20.88 4.75 10.57
CA ILE A 350 -21.83 4.37 9.52
C ILE A 350 -23.11 5.19 9.64
N ASP A 351 -23.68 5.34 10.84
CA ASP A 351 -24.89 6.12 11.08
C ASP A 351 -24.76 7.55 10.58
N GLU A 352 -23.60 8.16 10.80
CA GLU A 352 -23.33 9.53 10.34
C GLU A 352 -23.28 9.58 8.80
N ALA A 353 -22.64 8.63 8.12
CA ALA A 353 -22.67 8.54 6.65
C ALA A 353 -24.07 8.24 6.08
N LEU A 354 -24.84 7.38 6.75
CA LEU A 354 -26.22 7.05 6.38
C LEU A 354 -27.12 8.29 6.43
N ARG A 355 -26.92 9.21 7.38
CA ARG A 355 -27.68 10.48 7.45
C ARG A 355 -27.48 11.37 6.23
N TYR A 356 -26.33 11.27 5.56
CA TYR A 356 -26.04 12.02 4.34
C TYR A 356 -26.45 11.26 3.05
N GLY A 357 -27.09 10.10 3.18
CA GLY A 357 -27.54 9.31 2.03
C GLY A 357 -26.39 8.71 1.20
N LEU A 358 -25.20 8.54 1.81
CA LEU A 358 -24.03 8.08 1.09
C LEU A 358 -23.96 6.56 0.99
N LYS A 359 -23.47 6.06 -0.15
CA LYS A 359 -23.15 4.64 -0.34
C LYS A 359 -21.88 4.29 0.43
N ILE A 360 -21.94 3.29 1.30
CA ILE A 360 -20.77 2.80 2.05
C ILE A 360 -19.94 1.94 1.11
N VAL A 361 -18.68 2.31 0.94
CA VAL A 361 -17.69 1.52 0.21
C VAL A 361 -16.52 1.22 1.10
N ILE A 362 -16.30 -0.06 1.35
CA ILE A 362 -15.15 -0.52 2.11
C ILE A 362 -13.92 -0.57 1.20
N VAL A 363 -12.88 0.21 1.53
CA VAL A 363 -11.57 0.19 0.86
C VAL A 363 -10.54 -0.39 1.81
N ASP A 364 -10.00 -1.56 1.48
CA ASP A 364 -8.87 -2.16 2.20
C ASP A 364 -7.67 -2.21 1.29
N THR A 365 -6.53 -1.91 1.89
CA THR A 365 -5.23 -1.82 1.24
C THR A 365 -4.35 -3.02 1.63
N GLY A 366 -4.82 -3.93 2.48
CA GLY A 366 -4.08 -5.10 2.93
C GLY A 366 -3.78 -6.14 1.84
N LEU A 367 -2.75 -6.96 2.11
CA LEU A 367 -2.31 -8.05 1.24
C LEU A 367 -3.41 -9.08 0.92
N GLN A 368 -4.33 -9.30 1.87
CA GLN A 368 -5.16 -10.49 1.90
C GLN A 368 -6.67 -10.20 1.85
N GLY A 369 -7.14 -9.01 2.21
CA GLY A 369 -8.59 -8.73 2.29
C GLY A 369 -9.29 -9.43 3.47
N SER A 370 -8.58 -9.69 4.58
CA SER A 370 -9.21 -10.28 5.77
C SER A 370 -9.94 -9.23 6.62
N VAL A 371 -9.42 -8.00 6.67
CA VAL A 371 -9.98 -6.94 7.51
C VAL A 371 -11.22 -6.32 6.86
N ASN A 372 -11.24 -6.08 5.54
CA ASN A 372 -12.49 -5.65 4.87
C ASN A 372 -13.60 -6.67 4.93
N MET A 373 -13.30 -7.94 4.74
CA MET A 373 -14.31 -8.98 4.80
C MET A 373 -14.87 -9.11 6.20
N LEU A 374 -14.03 -8.98 7.23
CA LEU A 374 -14.49 -8.88 8.61
C LEU A 374 -15.42 -7.68 8.82
N VAL A 375 -15.01 -6.48 8.39
CA VAL A 375 -15.84 -5.29 8.58
C VAL A 375 -17.16 -5.40 7.80
N LYS A 376 -17.16 -5.93 6.57
CA LYS A 376 -18.42 -6.20 5.86
C LYS A 376 -19.29 -7.18 6.65
N TYR A 377 -18.69 -8.27 7.15
CA TYR A 377 -19.41 -9.24 7.98
C TYR A 377 -20.06 -8.57 9.19
N LEU A 378 -19.33 -7.70 9.89
CA LEU A 378 -19.85 -6.98 11.04
C LEU A 378 -20.98 -6.02 10.66
N ILE A 379 -20.84 -5.30 9.55
CA ILE A 379 -21.86 -4.37 9.05
C ILE A 379 -23.14 -5.12 8.67
N ASP A 380 -23.03 -6.16 7.85
CA ASP A 380 -24.18 -6.91 7.33
C ASP A 380 -24.87 -7.73 8.43
N SER A 381 -24.12 -8.29 9.37
CA SER A 381 -24.67 -9.18 10.41
C SER A 381 -25.20 -8.43 11.62
N TYR A 382 -24.62 -7.27 11.98
CA TYR A 382 -24.91 -6.60 13.25
C TYR A 382 -25.43 -5.17 13.15
N ILE A 383 -25.08 -4.45 12.09
CA ILE A 383 -25.42 -3.02 11.96
C ILE A 383 -26.64 -2.85 11.06
N LEU A 384 -26.55 -3.26 9.79
CA LEU A 384 -27.64 -3.10 8.81
C LEU A 384 -28.98 -3.69 9.27
N PRO A 385 -29.07 -4.87 9.91
CA PRO A 385 -30.35 -5.42 10.37
C PRO A 385 -31.08 -4.54 11.38
N LYS A 386 -30.36 -3.67 12.10
CA LYS A 386 -30.93 -2.72 13.07
C LYS A 386 -31.33 -1.40 12.42
N THR A 387 -30.72 -1.06 11.29
CA THR A 387 -31.03 0.17 10.55
C THR A 387 -32.33 0.00 9.76
N LYS A 388 -33.22 1.00 9.80
CA LYS A 388 -34.43 1.01 8.95
C LYS A 388 -34.15 1.41 7.50
N ILE A 389 -32.88 1.64 7.17
CA ILE A 389 -32.42 2.16 5.88
C ILE A 389 -31.92 0.96 5.06
N ARG A 390 -32.61 0.65 3.96
CA ARG A 390 -32.08 -0.29 2.95
C ARG A 390 -30.96 0.41 2.20
N ASN A 391 -29.73 0.28 2.68
CA ASN A 391 -28.55 0.71 1.93
C ASN A 391 -27.72 -0.48 1.48
N GLU A 392 -27.20 -0.39 0.27
CA GLU A 392 -26.23 -1.33 -0.26
C GLU A 392 -24.85 -0.99 0.34
N CYS A 393 -24.36 -1.82 1.25
CA CYS A 393 -22.94 -1.81 1.61
C CYS A 393 -22.19 -2.55 0.51
N ASP A 394 -21.47 -1.80 -0.32
CA ASP A 394 -20.65 -2.38 -1.36
C ASP A 394 -19.19 -2.47 -0.88
N ILE A 395 -18.48 -3.48 -1.35
CA ILE A 395 -17.03 -3.54 -1.15
C ILE A 395 -16.38 -3.09 -2.44
N PHE A 396 -15.47 -2.12 -2.34
CA PHE A 396 -14.51 -1.85 -3.38
C PHE A 396 -13.14 -2.29 -2.90
N MET A 397 -12.72 -3.47 -3.36
CA MET A 397 -11.48 -4.06 -2.89
C MET A 397 -10.29 -3.51 -3.65
N CYS A 398 -9.34 -2.99 -2.89
CA CYS A 398 -8.00 -2.70 -3.38
C CYS A 398 -7.03 -3.74 -2.80
N VAL A 399 -7.45 -5.00 -2.83
CA VAL A 399 -6.64 -6.12 -2.35
C VAL A 399 -5.61 -6.51 -3.40
N VAL A 400 -4.55 -7.11 -2.90
CA VAL A 400 -3.22 -7.18 -3.49
C VAL A 400 -2.95 -8.55 -4.14
N GLY A 401 -3.65 -9.62 -3.74
CA GLY A 401 -3.49 -10.93 -4.37
C GLY A 401 -4.18 -11.03 -5.74
N GLU A 402 -3.44 -11.22 -6.82
CA GLU A 402 -4.01 -11.49 -8.16
C GLU A 402 -5.01 -12.66 -8.16
N TRP A 403 -4.84 -13.63 -7.25
CA TRP A 403 -5.75 -14.77 -7.08
C TRP A 403 -7.13 -14.40 -6.53
N PHE A 404 -7.32 -13.20 -5.98
CA PHE A 404 -8.65 -12.71 -5.60
C PHE A 404 -9.39 -12.05 -6.77
N LYS A 405 -8.70 -11.73 -7.88
CA LYS A 405 -9.31 -11.06 -9.04
C LYS A 405 -10.54 -11.80 -9.55
N GLU A 406 -10.50 -13.14 -9.56
CA GLU A 406 -11.59 -13.98 -10.06
C GLU A 406 -12.86 -13.84 -9.22
N VAL A 407 -12.74 -13.89 -7.89
CA VAL A 407 -13.87 -13.68 -6.97
C VAL A 407 -14.41 -12.25 -7.05
N TYR A 408 -13.54 -11.26 -7.30
CA TYR A 408 -13.87 -9.84 -7.21
C TYR A 408 -13.90 -9.12 -8.55
N ALA A 409 -14.28 -9.82 -9.63
CA ALA A 409 -14.36 -9.25 -10.96
C ALA A 409 -15.17 -7.94 -10.96
N GLY A 410 -14.59 -6.86 -11.50
CA GLY A 410 -15.20 -5.52 -11.53
C GLY A 410 -15.15 -4.73 -10.21
N LYS A 411 -14.66 -5.34 -9.12
CA LYS A 411 -14.46 -4.72 -7.80
C LYS A 411 -12.97 -4.60 -7.42
N PHE A 412 -12.05 -5.00 -8.32
CA PHE A 412 -10.59 -5.02 -8.14
C PHE A 412 -9.88 -3.84 -8.81
N ALA A 413 -8.76 -3.37 -8.25
CA ALA A 413 -7.91 -2.33 -8.84
C ALA A 413 -6.57 -2.93 -9.36
N ASP A 414 -6.39 -3.00 -10.69
CA ASP A 414 -5.35 -3.79 -11.37
C ASP A 414 -3.87 -3.44 -11.08
N ASN A 415 -3.55 -2.36 -10.35
CA ASN A 415 -2.18 -1.86 -10.14
C ASN A 415 -1.77 -1.67 -8.66
N TYR A 416 -2.48 -2.32 -7.73
CA TYR A 416 -2.38 -1.97 -6.30
C TYR A 416 -1.22 -2.66 -5.55
N TYR A 417 -0.73 -3.79 -6.06
CA TYR A 417 0.31 -4.59 -5.41
C TYR A 417 1.62 -3.82 -5.14
N PRO A 418 2.25 -3.16 -6.14
CA PRO A 418 3.51 -2.44 -5.93
C PRO A 418 3.34 -1.24 -4.99
N MET A 419 2.18 -0.57 -5.08
CA MET A 419 1.85 0.58 -4.23
C MET A 419 1.77 0.21 -2.75
N MET A 420 1.27 -0.98 -2.42
CA MET A 420 1.12 -1.40 -1.03
C MET A 420 2.41 -1.73 -0.34
N ARG A 421 3.29 -2.49 -1.02
CA ARG A 421 4.64 -2.73 -0.52
C ARG A 421 5.32 -1.41 -0.20
N ASP A 422 5.21 -0.45 -1.11
CA ASP A 422 5.82 0.86 -0.96
C ASP A 422 5.26 1.68 0.21
N ILE A 423 3.95 1.57 0.46
CA ILE A 423 3.31 2.23 1.58
C ILE A 423 3.82 1.68 2.92
N GLU A 424 4.14 0.40 2.99
CA GLU A 424 4.60 -0.27 4.22
C GLU A 424 5.98 0.21 4.70
N ILE A 425 6.76 0.94 3.88
CA ILE A 425 8.02 1.57 4.30
C ILE A 425 7.79 2.85 5.08
N PHE A 426 6.60 3.43 5.01
CA PHE A 426 6.32 4.68 5.70
C PHE A 426 6.09 4.48 7.20
N TYR A 427 6.70 5.34 8.00
CA TYR A 427 6.50 5.38 9.45
C TYR A 427 5.08 5.76 9.82
N ARG A 428 4.42 6.59 8.98
CA ARG A 428 3.00 6.95 9.10
C ARG A 428 2.05 5.80 9.18
N SER A 429 2.46 4.69 8.59
CA SER A 429 1.67 3.50 8.58
C SER A 429 1.83 2.78 9.90
N GLU A 430 2.93 2.07 10.12
CA GLU A 430 2.97 1.09 11.21
C GLU A 430 3.52 1.63 12.53
N HIS A 431 4.21 2.76 12.52
CA HIS A 431 5.10 3.13 13.64
C HIS A 431 4.68 4.39 14.42
N ILE A 432 3.75 5.20 13.91
CA ILE A 432 3.27 6.40 14.63
C ILE A 432 2.59 6.03 15.96
N TYR A 433 1.77 4.98 15.99
CA TYR A 433 1.06 4.59 17.20
C TYR A 433 0.70 3.10 17.21
N GLN A 434 0.40 2.58 18.40
CA GLN A 434 -0.12 1.24 18.66
C GLN A 434 -1.51 1.33 19.28
N TYR A 435 -2.40 0.39 18.96
CA TYR A 435 -3.70 0.33 19.63
C TYR A 435 -3.51 -0.17 21.06
N LYS A 436 -4.16 0.50 22.01
CA LYS A 436 -4.11 0.07 23.41
C LYS A 436 -4.97 -1.16 23.61
N SER A 437 -4.58 -2.06 24.52
CA SER A 437 -5.43 -3.20 24.89
C SER A 437 -6.77 -2.70 25.47
N GLY A 438 -7.89 -3.18 24.93
CA GLY A 438 -9.24 -2.76 25.31
C GLY A 438 -9.75 -1.46 24.67
N SER A 439 -9.10 -0.98 23.61
CA SER A 439 -9.32 0.32 22.95
C SER A 439 -10.61 0.43 22.10
N PHE A 440 -11.79 0.19 22.69
CA PHE A 440 -13.10 0.53 22.09
C PHE A 440 -14.14 0.99 23.12
N MET A 441 -13.69 1.48 24.28
CA MET A 441 -14.61 1.88 25.34
C MET A 441 -15.46 3.07 24.85
N ASN A 442 -16.78 2.89 24.91
CA ASN A 442 -17.77 3.90 24.51
C ASN A 442 -17.63 4.37 23.04
N GLY A 443 -17.23 3.48 22.12
CA GLY A 443 -17.15 3.78 20.69
C GLY A 443 -15.98 4.69 20.30
N LYS A 444 -14.91 4.74 21.11
CA LYS A 444 -13.67 5.47 20.81
C LYS A 444 -12.46 4.54 20.82
N LEU A 445 -11.55 4.78 19.87
CA LEU A 445 -10.25 4.11 19.79
C LEU A 445 -9.22 4.87 20.62
N GLU A 446 -8.48 4.18 21.49
CA GLU A 446 -7.33 4.70 22.24
C GLU A 446 -6.03 4.14 21.66
N VAL A 447 -5.02 5.01 21.54
CA VAL A 447 -3.71 4.66 20.98
C VAL A 447 -2.56 5.08 21.89
N GLU A 448 -1.45 4.37 21.81
CA GLU A 448 -0.16 4.72 22.41
C GLU A 448 0.78 5.22 21.31
N MET A 449 1.30 6.43 21.45
CA MET A 449 2.17 7.03 20.42
C MET A 449 3.56 6.40 20.44
N GLY A 450 4.13 6.20 19.26
CA GLY A 450 5.49 5.74 19.03
C GLY A 450 6.54 6.77 19.45
N LYS A 451 7.82 6.43 19.26
CA LYS A 451 8.93 7.26 19.75
C LYS A 451 9.04 8.56 18.95
N LYS A 452 9.75 9.54 19.50
CA LYS A 452 9.95 10.84 18.83
C LYS A 452 10.58 10.72 17.45
N GLU A 453 11.49 9.76 17.26
CA GLU A 453 12.12 9.50 15.96
C GLU A 453 11.10 9.04 14.92
N ASP A 454 10.14 8.20 15.32
CA ASP A 454 9.07 7.68 14.44
C ASP A 454 8.10 8.82 14.07
N GLN A 455 7.74 9.65 15.05
CA GLN A 455 6.92 10.84 14.85
C GLN A 455 7.61 11.87 13.92
N SER A 456 8.93 12.04 14.06
CA SER A 456 9.72 12.94 13.20
C SER A 456 9.76 12.45 11.75
N ARG A 457 9.95 11.15 11.51
CA ARG A 457 9.86 10.57 10.16
C ARG A 457 8.48 10.72 9.57
N ALA A 458 7.44 10.48 10.36
CA ALA A 458 6.07 10.71 9.95
C ALA A 458 5.77 12.18 9.60
N ASN A 459 6.42 13.15 10.24
CA ASN A 459 6.31 14.56 9.86
C ASN A 459 6.88 14.81 8.47
N PHE A 460 8.07 14.27 8.23
CA PHE A 460 8.74 14.40 6.95
C PHE A 460 7.87 13.84 5.81
N GLU A 461 7.32 12.65 6.00
CA GLU A 461 6.41 12.02 5.06
C GLU A 461 5.13 12.87 4.82
N LEU A 462 4.64 13.64 5.81
CA LEU A 462 3.48 14.55 5.65
C LEU A 462 3.77 15.67 4.71
N ILE A 463 4.94 16.26 4.92
CA ILE A 463 5.40 17.39 4.15
C ILE A 463 5.55 16.96 2.69
N VAL A 464 6.19 15.81 2.44
CA VAL A 464 6.35 15.31 1.06
C VAL A 464 4.99 15.04 0.42
N LEU A 465 4.06 14.39 1.14
CA LEU A 465 2.72 14.12 0.63
C LEU A 465 1.95 15.40 0.28
N ALA A 466 1.95 16.39 1.18
CA ALA A 466 1.26 17.65 0.99
C ALA A 466 1.87 18.47 -0.15
N VAL A 467 3.20 18.58 -0.22
CA VAL A 467 3.88 19.30 -1.31
C VAL A 467 3.64 18.62 -2.65
N THR A 468 3.74 17.28 -2.71
CA THR A 468 3.44 16.54 -3.94
C THR A 468 2.00 16.80 -4.39
N SER A 469 1.05 16.85 -3.45
CA SER A 469 -0.35 17.17 -3.74
C SER A 469 -0.55 18.59 -4.27
N ILE A 470 0.13 19.60 -3.71
CA ILE A 470 0.11 20.98 -4.23
C ILE A 470 0.57 20.99 -5.69
N LEU A 471 1.74 20.40 -5.97
CA LEU A 471 2.34 20.41 -7.31
C LEU A 471 1.48 19.67 -8.33
N MET A 472 0.86 18.55 -7.93
CA MET A 472 -0.07 17.83 -8.78
C MET A 472 -1.36 18.62 -9.05
N HIS A 473 -1.87 19.34 -8.04
CA HIS A 473 -3.06 20.17 -8.19
C HIS A 473 -2.81 21.36 -9.12
N GLU A 474 -1.67 22.06 -8.97
CA GLU A 474 -1.27 23.16 -9.88
C GLU A 474 -1.14 22.71 -11.34
N LYS A 475 -0.77 21.44 -11.57
CA LYS A 475 -0.69 20.85 -12.91
C LYS A 475 -2.04 20.37 -13.47
N GLY A 476 -3.12 20.46 -12.69
CA GLY A 476 -4.44 19.97 -13.09
C GLY A 476 -4.58 18.45 -13.04
N PHE A 477 -3.69 17.72 -12.34
CA PHE A 477 -3.84 16.28 -12.12
C PHE A 477 -4.84 15.94 -11.00
N ILE A 478 -5.27 16.94 -10.22
CA ILE A 478 -6.24 16.81 -9.13
C ILE A 478 -7.36 17.81 -9.39
N GLY A 479 -8.58 17.31 -9.62
CA GLY A 479 -9.79 18.13 -9.76
C GLY A 479 -10.22 18.56 -11.16
N ASN A 480 -9.71 17.96 -12.23
CA ASN A 480 -10.23 18.19 -13.58
C ASN A 480 -10.93 16.94 -14.11
N ASP A 481 -12.23 16.83 -13.86
CA ASP A 481 -13.15 16.19 -14.78
C ASP A 481 -13.68 17.26 -15.74
N SER A 482 -13.09 17.30 -16.94
CA SER A 482 -13.80 17.67 -18.18
C SER A 482 -12.85 17.52 -19.38
N HIS A 483 -12.60 16.27 -19.79
CA HIS A 483 -12.80 15.81 -21.17
C HIS A 483 -12.70 14.29 -21.30
#